data_AF-A0AAE4LJ62-F1
#
_entry.id   AF-A0AAE4LJ62-F1
#
_cell.length_a   1.000
_cell.length_b   1.000
_cell.length_c   1.000
_cell.angle_alpha   90.00
_cell.angle_beta   90.00
_cell.angle_gamma   90.00
#
_symmetry.space_group_name_H-M   'P 1'
#
loop_
_entity.id
_entity.type
_entity.pdbx_description
1 polymer ?
#
loop_
_entity_poly.entity_id
_entity_poly.type
_entity_poly.pdbx_seq_one_letter_code
_entity_poly.pdbx_strand_id
1 'polypeptide(L)'
;MNNLCFNRFTLRTDDAKTRRKILRWLALNYRLYEYLPSDAEVRGRFISCKPFPAEAFRRQIGKLHNDGTLFLRIVSADLYTLYVEGNVYLRGAWHRIFL
;
A
#
# COMPACT_ATOMS: atom_id res chain seq x y z
N MET A 1 23.31 9.03 0.16
CA MET A 1 22.90 7.61 -0.01
C MET A 1 21.43 7.57 -0.37
N ASN A 2 21.08 6.90 -1.46
CA ASN A 2 19.68 6.68 -1.80
C ASN A 2 19.19 5.48 -0.98
N ASN A 3 18.48 5.73 0.12
CA ASN A 3 17.79 4.66 0.83
C ASN A 3 16.78 4.05 -0.14
N LEU A 4 16.82 2.72 -0.33
CA LEU A 4 15.98 2.03 -1.28
C LEU A 4 15.08 1.09 -0.47
N CYS A 5 13.78 1.35 -0.54
CA CYS A 5 12.76 0.57 0.14
C CYS A 5 12.01 -0.28 -0.88
N PHE A 6 11.98 -1.58 -0.64
CA PHE A 6 11.07 -2.48 -1.34
C PHE A 6 9.75 -2.55 -0.60
N ASN A 7 8.66 -2.34 -1.34
CA ASN A 7 7.33 -2.38 -0.78
C ASN A 7 6.53 -3.46 -1.47
N ARG A 8 5.92 -4.36 -0.70
CA ARG A 8 4.95 -5.34 -1.17
C ARG A 8 3.58 -4.96 -0.68
N PHE A 9 2.61 -4.85 -1.59
CA PHE A 9 1.22 -4.55 -1.25
C PHE A 9 0.26 -5.68 -1.58
N THR A 10 -0.83 -5.74 -0.82
CA THR A 10 -2.01 -6.57 -1.09
C THR A 10 -3.23 -5.69 -0.90
N LEU A 11 -4.05 -5.57 -1.95
CA LEU A 11 -5.23 -4.72 -1.99
C LEU A 11 -6.47 -5.60 -2.24
N ARG A 12 -7.47 -5.47 -1.37
CA ARG A 12 -8.77 -6.12 -1.45
C ARG A 12 -9.87 -5.09 -1.20
N THR A 13 -10.90 -5.13 -2.02
CA THR A 13 -12.06 -4.23 -1.93
C THR A 13 -13.10 -4.72 -2.93
N ASP A 14 -14.37 -4.65 -2.54
CA ASP A 14 -15.50 -4.94 -3.41
C ASP A 14 -15.86 -3.71 -4.27
N ASP A 15 -15.37 -2.51 -3.91
CA ASP A 15 -15.54 -1.29 -4.71
C ASP A 15 -14.43 -1.15 -5.76
N ALA A 16 -14.77 -1.49 -7.01
CA ALA A 16 -13.90 -1.32 -8.17
C ALA A 16 -13.43 0.14 -8.40
N LYS A 17 -14.15 1.15 -7.91
CA LYS A 17 -13.74 2.56 -8.01
C LYS A 17 -12.64 2.88 -7.00
N THR A 18 -12.78 2.43 -5.76
CA THR A 18 -11.75 2.53 -4.71
C THR A 18 -10.49 1.78 -5.13
N ARG A 19 -10.64 0.54 -5.65
CA ARG A 19 -9.53 -0.25 -6.20
C ARG A 19 -8.72 0.53 -7.23
N ARG A 20 -9.40 1.05 -8.25
CA ARG A 20 -8.75 1.82 -9.34
C ARG A 20 -8.07 3.09 -8.84
N LYS A 21 -8.68 3.82 -7.89
CA LYS A 21 -8.07 5.03 -7.32
C LYS A 21 -6.77 4.72 -6.59
N ILE A 22 -6.76 3.68 -5.75
CA ILE A 22 -5.56 3.28 -4.99
C ILE A 22 -4.44 2.84 -5.93
N LEU A 23 -4.76 1.95 -6.88
CA LEU A 23 -3.77 1.46 -7.85
C LEU A 23 -3.22 2.60 -8.72
N ARG A 24 -4.09 3.50 -9.19
CA ARG A 24 -3.66 4.68 -9.96
C ARG A 24 -2.74 5.57 -9.13
N TRP A 25 -3.05 5.78 -7.85
CA TRP A 25 -2.19 6.57 -6.97
C TRP A 25 -0.82 5.90 -6.79
N LEU A 26 -0.78 4.59 -6.53
CA LEU A 26 0.47 3.85 -6.40
C LEU A 26 1.33 3.94 -7.67
N ALA A 27 0.71 3.81 -8.85
CA ALA A 27 1.39 3.90 -10.14
C ALA A 27 1.91 5.32 -10.46
N LEU A 28 1.22 6.36 -9.98
CA LEU A 28 1.64 7.75 -10.18
C LEU A 28 2.76 8.19 -9.23
N ASN A 29 2.80 7.65 -8.02
CA ASN A 29 3.75 8.07 -6.98
C ASN A 29 4.98 7.17 -6.90
N TYR A 30 4.89 5.93 -7.37
CA TYR A 30 5.95 4.94 -7.24
C TYR A 30 6.17 4.14 -8.51
N ARG A 31 7.40 3.64 -8.66
CA ARG A 31 7.74 2.70 -9.72
C ARG A 31 7.26 1.30 -9.34
N LEU A 32 6.10 0.91 -9.85
CA LEU A 32 5.61 -0.47 -9.78
C LEU A 32 6.47 -1.36 -10.68
N TYR A 33 6.93 -2.49 -10.14
CA TYR A 33 7.71 -3.48 -10.90
C TYR A 33 7.10 -4.88 -10.86
N GLU A 34 6.11 -5.12 -9.99
CA GLU A 34 5.30 -6.33 -10.00
C GLU A 34 3.83 -5.94 -9.82
N TYR A 35 2.96 -6.52 -10.64
CA TYR A 35 1.51 -6.33 -10.59
C TYR A 35 0.82 -7.66 -10.91
N LEU A 36 0.14 -8.23 -9.93
CA LEU A 36 -0.50 -9.54 -9.97
C LEU A 36 -1.97 -9.37 -9.58
N PRO A 37 -2.85 -9.10 -10.57
CA PRO A 37 -4.29 -9.02 -10.33
C PRO A 37 -4.90 -10.42 -10.19
N SER A 38 -5.85 -10.55 -9.29
CA SER A 38 -6.75 -11.70 -9.11
C SER A 38 -8.18 -11.17 -8.92
N ASP A 39 -9.18 -12.02 -9.11
CA ASP A 39 -10.59 -11.67 -8.93
C ASP A 39 -10.86 -11.11 -7.52
N ALA A 40 -10.24 -11.71 -6.50
CA ALA A 40 -10.43 -11.33 -5.09
C ALA A 40 -9.47 -10.23 -4.60
N GLU A 41 -8.26 -10.13 -5.17
CA GLU A 41 -7.24 -9.23 -4.66
C GLU A 41 -6.21 -8.82 -5.72
N VAL A 42 -5.54 -7.70 -5.49
CA VAL A 42 -4.40 -7.27 -6.30
C VAL A 42 -3.16 -7.27 -5.42
N ARG A 43 -2.16 -8.04 -5.83
CA ARG A 43 -0.83 -8.01 -5.22
C ARG A 43 0.12 -7.23 -6.12
N GLY A 44 1.14 -6.66 -5.53
CA GLY A 44 2.20 -6.06 -6.33
C GLY A 44 3.33 -5.52 -5.48
N ARG A 45 4.33 -4.98 -6.18
CA ARG A 45 5.51 -4.40 -5.55
C ARG A 45 5.92 -3.10 -6.21
N PHE A 46 6.42 -2.18 -5.39
CA PHE A 46 6.98 -0.91 -5.83
C PHE A 46 8.24 -0.53 -5.06
N ILE A 47 9.06 0.30 -5.68
CA ILE A 47 10.28 0.87 -5.09
C ILE A 47 10.00 2.31 -4.66
N SER A 48 10.51 2.68 -3.48
CA SER A 48 10.47 4.04 -2.94
C SER A 48 11.78 4.38 -2.24
N CYS A 49 12.03 5.66 -1.98
CA CYS A 49 13.21 6.11 -1.23
C CYS A 49 13.04 6.06 0.30
N LYS A 50 11.81 5.80 0.77
CA LYS A 50 11.41 5.76 2.18
C LYS A 50 10.33 4.69 2.37
N PRO A 51 10.13 4.17 3.59
CA PRO A 51 9.00 3.29 3.89
C PRO A 51 7.66 3.92 3.52
N PHE A 52 6.64 3.09 3.35
CA PHE A 52 5.35 3.55 2.85
C PHE A 52 4.73 4.62 3.77
N PRO A 53 4.38 5.81 3.25
CA PRO A 53 3.89 6.90 4.08
C PRO A 53 2.39 6.72 4.39
N ALA A 54 2.08 5.80 5.32
CA ALA A 54 0.71 5.45 5.71
C ALA A 54 -0.15 6.69 6.07
N GLU A 55 0.43 7.66 6.78
CA GLU A 55 -0.25 8.91 7.15
C GLU A 55 -0.55 9.84 5.97
N ALA A 56 0.39 9.99 5.04
CA ALA A 56 0.16 10.78 3.83
C ALA A 56 -0.92 10.15 2.95
N PHE A 57 -0.89 8.82 2.87
CA PHE A 57 -1.91 8.05 2.18
C PHE A 57 -3.26 8.13 2.90
N ARG A 58 -3.31 8.11 4.24
CA ARG A 58 -4.53 8.30 5.04
C ARG A 58 -5.23 9.62 4.68
N ARG A 59 -4.50 10.73 4.54
CA ARG A 59 -5.08 12.03 4.16
C ARG A 59 -5.75 11.99 2.79
N GLN A 60 -5.23 11.19 1.85
CA GLN A 60 -5.87 11.00 0.55
C GLN A 60 -7.04 9.99 0.60
N ILE A 61 -6.88 8.89 1.35
CA ILE A 61 -7.91 7.87 1.58
C ILE A 61 -9.05 8.36 2.47
N GLY A 62 -8.91 9.43 3.23
CA GLY A 62 -10.02 10.03 3.99
C GLY A 62 -11.22 10.39 3.12
N LYS A 63 -11.03 10.56 1.80
CA LYS A 63 -12.11 10.73 0.79
C LYS A 63 -12.74 9.41 0.31
N LEU A 64 -12.19 8.27 0.71
CA LEU A 64 -12.63 6.90 0.40
C LEU A 64 -13.32 6.24 1.60
N HIS A 65 -13.72 7.03 2.59
CA HIS A 65 -14.30 6.61 3.88
C HIS A 65 -15.55 5.71 3.77
N ASN A 66 -16.13 5.55 2.58
CA ASN A 66 -17.35 4.78 2.36
C ASN A 66 -17.13 3.30 1.99
N ASP A 67 -15.87 2.85 1.82
CA ASP A 67 -15.59 1.45 1.49
C ASP A 67 -15.23 0.64 2.74
N GLY A 68 -16.24 -0.01 3.33
CA GLY A 68 -16.09 -0.88 4.50
C GLY A 68 -15.36 -2.20 4.23
N THR A 69 -15.16 -2.56 2.96
CA THR A 69 -14.50 -3.79 2.51
C THR A 69 -13.02 -3.58 2.20
N LEU A 70 -12.56 -2.31 2.22
CA LEU A 70 -11.19 -1.95 1.89
C LEU A 70 -10.20 -2.56 2.88
N PHE A 71 -9.34 -3.41 2.34
CA PHE A 71 -8.16 -3.94 2.98
C PHE A 71 -6.94 -3.62 2.12
N LEU A 72 -5.96 -2.94 2.73
CA LEU A 72 -4.68 -2.67 2.09
C LEU A 72 -3.55 -3.01 3.05
N ARG A 73 -2.79 -4.05 2.74
CA ARG A 73 -1.58 -4.42 3.47
C ARG A 73 -0.36 -3.95 2.69
N ILE A 74 0.59 -3.32 3.36
CA ILE A 74 1.87 -2.91 2.80
C ILE A 74 2.98 -3.31 3.74
N VAL A 75 3.98 -4.01 3.21
CA VAL A 75 5.21 -4.36 3.90
C VAL A 75 6.36 -3.64 3.23
N SER A 76 7.03 -2.78 3.98
CA SER A 76 8.20 -2.02 3.54
C SER A 76 9.45 -2.60 4.16
N ALA A 77 10.47 -2.86 3.34
CA ALA A 77 11.79 -3.29 3.78
C ALA A 77 12.84 -2.32 3.25
N ASP A 78 13.54 -1.64 4.16
CA ASP A 78 14.68 -0.80 3.84
C ASP A 78 15.92 -1.67 3.68
N LEU A 79 16.52 -1.64 2.48
CA LEU A 79 17.65 -2.51 2.14
C LEU A 79 18.95 -2.16 2.85
N TYR A 80 19.07 -0.93 3.33
CA TYR A 80 20.33 -0.44 3.88
C TYR A 80 20.38 -0.68 5.39
N THR A 81 19.28 -0.39 6.07
CA THR A 81 19.17 -0.51 7.53
C THR A 81 18.62 -1.86 7.97
N LEU A 82 18.17 -2.69 7.03
CA LEU A 82 17.43 -3.94 7.27
C LEU A 82 16.16 -3.71 8.10
N TYR A 83 15.68 -2.47 8.16
CA TYR A 83 14.45 -2.12 8.85
C TYR A 83 13.24 -2.63 8.06
N VAL A 84 12.35 -3.33 8.75
CA VAL A 84 11.11 -3.85 8.18
C VAL A 84 9.93 -3.27 8.95
N GLU A 85 8.93 -2.80 8.22
CA GLU A 85 7.65 -2.44 8.81
C GLU A 85 6.49 -2.96 7.97
N GLY A 86 5.45 -3.45 8.65
CA GLY A 86 4.19 -3.79 8.04
C GLY A 86 3.10 -2.84 8.51
N ASN A 87 2.27 -2.39 7.58
CA ASN A 87 1.10 -1.57 7.84
C ASN A 87 -0.12 -2.20 7.15
N VAL A 88 -1.26 -2.21 7.83
CA VAL A 88 -2.53 -2.71 7.33
C VAL A 88 -3.58 -1.64 7.50
N TYR A 89 -4.24 -1.26 6.42
CA TYR A 89 -5.46 -0.49 6.47
C TYR A 89 -6.65 -1.44 6.46
N LEU A 90 -7.51 -1.33 7.48
CA LEU A 90 -8.72 -2.12 7.61
C LEU A 90 -9.79 -1.27 8.32
N ARG A 91 -11.02 -1.30 7.82
CA ARG A 91 -12.20 -0.64 8.44
C ARG A 91 -11.96 0.84 8.81
N GLY A 92 -11.30 1.59 7.93
CA GLY A 92 -11.08 3.03 8.15
C GLY A 92 -9.83 3.40 8.95
N ALA A 93 -9.06 2.43 9.44
CA ALA A 93 -7.90 2.68 10.30
C ALA A 93 -6.63 1.97 9.80
N TRP A 94 -5.49 2.59 10.10
CA TRP A 94 -4.16 1.98 9.91
C TRP A 94 -3.74 1.26 11.18
N HIS A 95 -3.24 0.05 11.01
CA HIS A 95 -2.68 -0.80 12.05
C HIS A 95 -1.26 -1.20 11.66
N ARG A 96 -0.31 -1.06 12.59
CA ARG A 96 1.04 -1.58 12.41
C ARG A 96 1.03 -3.08 12.71
N ILE A 97 1.65 -3.88 11.85
CA ILE A 97 1.87 -5.30 12.08
C ILE A 97 3.36 -5.54 12.29
N PHE A 98 3.68 -6.34 13.31
CA PHE A 98 5.03 -6.84 13.52
C PHE A 98 5.25 -8.04 12.59
N LEU A 99 6.43 -8.12 11.99
CA LEU A 99 6.86 -9.17 11.06
C LEU A 99 8.11 -9.85 11.61
#